data_AF-A0AAU8IIU8-F1
#
_entry.id   AF-A0AAU8IIU8-F1
#
_cell.length_a   1.000
_cell.length_b   1.000
_cell.length_c   1.000
_cell.angle_alpha   90.00
_cell.angle_beta   90.00
_cell.angle_gamma   90.00
#
_symmetry.space_group_name_H-M   'P 1'
#
loop_
_entity.id
_entity.type
_entity.pdbx_description
1 polymer ?
#
loop_
_entity_poly.entity_id
_entity_poly.type
_entity_poly.pdbx_seq_one_letter_code
_entity_poly.pdbx_strand_id
1 'polypeptide(L)'
;MLAKRGMVATAQQLAAQAGLDILKKSGSAIDAPIATAASLIVLEPTSNIGYEVGGLPGSIVALLATVSPSLILLIVLLRLLFRFEDSPKVKWLTLLIRPIIVVMLGMMAWDFFSTSQAESGWLPMILIGAASFVLMQRFRLHPAFVIAGALLIGGLFMG
;
A
#
# COMPACT_ATOMS: atom_id res chain seq x y z
N MET A 1 -10.68 7.93 14.74
CA MET A 1 -10.33 8.29 16.13
C MET A 1 -8.80 8.48 16.19
N LEU A 2 -8.26 9.70 16.27
CA LEU A 2 -6.80 9.94 16.21
C LEU A 2 -6.06 9.36 17.43
N ALA A 3 -4.81 8.98 17.22
CA ALA A 3 -3.92 8.36 18.20
C ALA A 3 -3.53 9.34 19.32
N LYS A 4 -4.44 9.56 20.28
CA LYS A 4 -4.23 10.42 21.47
C LYS A 4 -3.07 9.97 22.38
N ARG A 5 -2.45 8.82 22.10
CA ARG A 5 -1.40 8.18 22.92
C ARG A 5 -0.14 7.78 22.12
N GLY A 6 0.02 8.33 20.91
CA GLY A 6 1.23 8.18 20.08
C GLY A 6 1.04 7.37 18.79
N MET A 7 1.90 7.60 17.79
CA MET A 7 1.77 7.09 16.42
C MET A 7 3.09 6.47 15.94
N VAL A 8 2.99 5.38 15.19
CA VAL A 8 4.12 4.72 14.50
C VAL A 8 3.75 4.58 13.03
N ALA A 9 4.61 5.04 12.12
CA ALA A 9 4.38 5.02 10.67
C ALA A 9 5.53 4.34 9.94
N THR A 10 5.23 3.28 9.18
CA THR A 10 6.18 2.54 8.34
C THR A 10 5.48 2.03 7.08
N ALA A 11 6.24 1.75 6.03
CA ALA A 11 5.71 1.17 4.78
C ALA A 11 5.05 -0.20 5.00
N GLN A 12 5.53 -0.95 5.99
CA GLN A 12 4.99 -2.25 6.34
C GLN A 12 4.02 -2.15 7.53
N GLN A 13 2.75 -2.55 7.32
CA GLN A 13 1.71 -2.44 8.35
C GLN A 13 1.99 -3.32 9.58
N LEU A 14 2.57 -4.51 9.43
CA LEU A 14 2.92 -5.36 10.57
C LEU A 14 4.01 -4.75 11.46
N ALA A 15 4.98 -4.05 10.88
CA ALA A 15 6.02 -3.37 11.66
C ALA A 15 5.44 -2.19 12.45
N ALA A 16 4.54 -1.42 11.84
CA ALA A 16 3.82 -0.33 12.50
C ALA A 16 2.98 -0.84 13.68
N GLN A 17 2.32 -1.99 13.52
CA GLN A 17 1.54 -2.61 14.60
C GLN A 17 2.44 -3.09 15.75
N ALA A 18 3.57 -3.73 15.46
CA ALA A 18 4.52 -4.17 16.48
C ALA A 18 5.06 -2.98 17.31
N GLY A 19 5.40 -1.86 16.66
CA GLY A 19 5.79 -0.63 17.34
C GLY A 19 4.66 -0.03 18.19
N LEU A 20 3.45 -0.02 17.65
CA LEU A 20 2.26 0.49 18.35
C LEU A 20 1.91 -0.34 19.59
N ASP A 21 2.08 -1.66 19.54
CA ASP A 21 1.81 -2.55 20.66
C ASP A 21 2.82 -2.35 21.80
N ILE A 22 4.10 -2.13 21.46
CA ILE A 22 5.11 -1.75 22.45
C ILE A 22 4.82 -0.37 23.03
N LEU A 23 4.37 0.58 22.22
CA LEU A 23 3.97 1.92 22.68
C LEU A 23 2.78 1.85 23.65
N LYS A 24 1.79 1.00 23.37
CA LYS A 24 0.64 0.76 24.27
C LYS A 24 1.03 0.08 25.58
N LYS A 25 2.02 -0.82 25.56
CA LYS A 25 2.41 -1.66 26.70
C LYS A 25 3.45 -1.00 27.62
N SER A 26 4.48 -0.38 27.05
CA SER A 26 5.59 0.23 27.81
C SER A 26 5.33 1.72 28.10
N GLY A 27 4.54 2.40 27.27
CA GLY A 27 4.32 3.85 27.36
C GLY A 27 5.54 4.70 26.98
N SER A 28 6.69 4.08 26.68
CA SER A 28 7.92 4.76 26.26
C SER A 28 7.96 4.92 24.74
N ALA A 29 8.10 6.17 24.28
CA ALA A 29 8.32 6.50 22.88
C ALA A 29 9.71 6.09 22.36
N ILE A 30 10.61 5.63 23.24
CA ILE A 30 11.97 5.22 22.91
C ILE A 30 12.02 3.74 22.47
N ASP A 31 11.21 2.89 23.10
CA ASP A 31 11.23 1.44 22.83
C ASP A 31 10.47 1.08 21.55
N ALA A 32 9.45 1.87 21.20
CA ALA A 32 8.60 1.62 20.04
C ALA A 32 9.37 1.67 18.69
N PRO A 33 10.26 2.65 18.43
CA PRO A 33 11.14 2.62 17.26
C PRO A 33 12.05 1.39 17.20
N ILE A 34 12.58 0.93 18.35
CA ILE A 34 13.49 -0.23 18.40
C ILE A 34 12.74 -1.51 18.02
N ALA A 35 11.54 -1.72 18.56
CA ALA A 35 10.71 -2.86 18.20
C ALA A 35 10.26 -2.82 16.73
N THR A 36 9.96 -1.62 16.22
CA THR A 36 9.62 -1.40 14.82
C THR A 36 10.80 -1.75 13.90
N ALA A 37 12.00 -1.27 14.22
CA ALA A 37 13.22 -1.56 13.47
C ALA A 37 13.55 -3.06 13.48
N ALA A 38 13.46 -3.72 14.63
CA ALA A 38 13.66 -5.16 14.74
C ALA A 38 12.65 -5.96 13.87
N SER A 39 11.40 -5.51 13.82
CA SER A 39 10.37 -6.12 12.97
C SER A 39 10.67 -5.93 11.48
N LEU A 40 11.15 -4.74 11.07
CA LEU A 40 11.50 -4.45 9.69
C LEU A 40 12.65 -5.31 9.16
N ILE A 41 13.61 -5.70 9.99
CA ILE A 41 14.69 -6.60 9.59
C ILE A 41 14.13 -7.94 9.09
N VAL A 42 13.06 -8.46 9.71
CA VAL A 42 12.43 -9.72 9.30
C VAL A 42 11.47 -9.52 8.13
N LEU A 43 10.76 -8.38 8.10
CA LEU A 43 9.73 -8.11 7.11
C LEU A 43 10.31 -7.61 5.77
N GLU A 44 11.47 -6.97 5.80
CA GLU A 44 12.19 -6.43 4.64
C GLU A 44 13.70 -6.78 4.71
N PRO A 45 14.05 -8.07 4.72
CA PRO A 45 15.41 -8.52 5.03
C PRO A 45 16.44 -8.03 4.00
N THR A 46 16.09 -8.05 2.72
CA THR A 46 17.05 -7.73 1.66
C THR A 46 17.57 -6.29 1.73
N SER A 47 16.67 -5.33 1.98
CA SER A 47 17.04 -3.91 2.06
C SER A 47 17.82 -3.60 3.35
N ASN A 48 17.37 -4.17 4.49
CA ASN A 48 18.01 -3.93 5.79
C ASN A 48 19.39 -4.59 5.88
N ILE A 49 19.56 -5.82 5.40
CA ILE A 49 20.87 -6.49 5.37
C ILE A 49 21.82 -5.75 4.41
N GLY A 50 21.33 -5.28 3.26
CA GLY A 50 22.11 -4.44 2.35
C GLY A 50 22.60 -3.16 3.03
N TYR A 51 21.75 -2.52 3.84
CA TYR A 51 22.12 -1.35 4.62
C TYR A 51 23.15 -1.65 5.72
N GLU A 52 23.05 -2.79 6.41
CA GLU A 52 24.03 -3.17 7.44
C GLU A 52 25.42 -3.45 6.85
N VAL A 53 25.48 -4.14 5.71
CA VAL A 53 26.76 -4.54 5.09
C VAL A 53 27.45 -3.38 4.37
N GLY A 54 26.68 -2.50 3.72
CA GLY A 54 27.22 -1.47 2.83
C GLY A 54 26.66 -0.07 3.04
N GLY A 55 25.89 0.19 4.10
CA GLY A 55 25.19 1.45 4.30
C GLY A 55 24.22 1.76 3.15
N LEU A 56 24.02 3.05 2.86
CA LEU A 56 23.16 3.50 1.76
C LEU A 56 23.49 2.86 0.39
N PRO A 57 24.75 2.73 -0.06
CA PRO A 57 25.01 2.07 -1.35
C PRO A 57 24.70 0.58 -1.30
N GLY A 58 24.88 -0.08 -0.15
CA GLY A 58 24.54 -1.50 0.02
C GLY A 58 23.03 -1.77 -0.10
N SER A 59 22.18 -0.90 0.45
CA SER A 59 20.72 -1.03 0.29
C SER A 59 20.26 -0.80 -1.15
N ILE A 60 20.87 0.15 -1.87
CA ILE A 60 20.58 0.40 -3.29
C ILE A 60 20.94 -0.83 -4.13
N VAL A 61 22.12 -1.42 -3.91
CA VAL A 61 22.55 -2.64 -4.62
C VAL A 61 21.62 -3.81 -4.30
N ALA A 62 21.20 -3.97 -3.04
CA ALA A 62 20.27 -5.01 -2.65
C ALA A 62 18.89 -4.86 -3.33
N LEU A 63 18.35 -3.64 -3.43
CA LEU A 63 17.12 -3.36 -4.16
C LEU A 63 17.26 -3.64 -5.66
N LEU A 64 18.39 -3.26 -6.27
CA LEU A 64 18.64 -3.58 -7.67
C LEU A 64 18.76 -5.09 -7.88
N ALA A 65 19.38 -5.82 -6.96
CA ALA A 65 19.54 -7.26 -7.03
C ALA A 65 18.20 -8.03 -6.95
N THR A 66 17.17 -7.51 -6.27
CA THR A 66 15.84 -8.15 -6.20
C THR A 66 14.93 -7.80 -7.37
N VAL A 67 15.01 -6.57 -7.86
CA VAL A 67 14.16 -6.11 -8.97
C VAL A 67 14.68 -6.64 -10.32
N SER A 68 16.00 -6.73 -10.51
CA SER A 68 16.63 -7.21 -11.74
C SER A 68 16.16 -8.59 -12.22
N PRO A 69 16.14 -9.66 -11.40
CA PRO A 69 15.69 -10.98 -11.86
C PRO A 69 14.23 -10.95 -12.30
N SER A 70 13.38 -10.19 -11.61
CA SER A 70 11.96 -10.05 -11.97
C SER A 70 11.77 -9.34 -13.31
N LEU A 71 12.54 -8.26 -13.56
CA LEU A 71 12.51 -7.56 -14.84
C LEU A 71 13.02 -8.42 -16.01
N ILE A 72 14.12 -9.15 -15.81
CA ILE A 72 14.66 -10.05 -16.84
C ILE A 72 13.64 -11.14 -17.15
N LEU A 73 13.08 -11.78 -16.12
CA LEU A 73 12.07 -12.82 -16.28
C LEU A 73 10.83 -12.28 -17.00
N LEU A 74 10.38 -11.07 -16.66
CA LEU A 74 9.25 -10.43 -17.31
C LEU A 74 9.54 -10.18 -18.80
N ILE A 75 10.71 -9.64 -19.15
CA ILE A 75 11.09 -9.41 -20.55
C ILE A 75 11.13 -10.73 -21.34
N VAL A 76 11.69 -11.79 -20.76
CA VAL A 76 11.74 -13.12 -21.37
C VAL A 76 10.34 -13.70 -21.54
N LEU A 77 9.50 -13.59 -20.51
CA LEU A 77 8.12 -14.08 -20.52
C LEU A 77 7.27 -13.30 -21.54
N LEU A 78 7.45 -11.99 -21.64
CA LEU A 78 6.81 -11.14 -22.65
C LEU A 78 7.24 -11.56 -24.06
N ARG A 79 8.53 -11.79 -24.30
CA ARG A 79 9.01 -12.31 -25.60
C ARG A 79 8.39 -13.67 -25.93
N LEU A 80 8.23 -14.53 -24.93
CA LEU A 80 7.58 -15.84 -25.11
C LEU A 80 6.08 -15.68 -25.35
N LEU A 81 5.42 -14.77 -24.64
CA LEU A 81 4.00 -14.48 -24.76
C LEU A 81 3.67 -13.95 -26.16
N PHE A 82 4.43 -12.97 -26.64
CA PHE A 82 4.28 -12.43 -28.00
C PHE A 82 4.55 -13.48 -29.09
N ARG A 83 5.35 -14.50 -28.81
CA ARG A 83 5.57 -15.62 -29.75
C ARG A 83 4.35 -16.57 -29.86
N PHE A 84 3.49 -16.61 -28.85
CA PHE A 84 2.31 -17.47 -28.79
C PHE A 84 0.99 -16.69 -28.68
N GLU A 85 1.01 -15.37 -28.95
CA GLU A 85 -0.14 -14.47 -28.79
C GLU A 85 -1.31 -14.84 -29.72
N ASP A 86 -1.03 -15.36 -30.91
CA ASP A 86 -2.04 -15.80 -31.89
C ASP A 86 -2.78 -17.09 -31.46
N SER A 87 -2.34 -17.75 -30.38
CA SER A 87 -3.02 -18.94 -29.88
C SER A 87 -4.27 -18.56 -29.10
N PRO A 88 -5.45 -19.13 -29.39
CA PRO A 88 -6.69 -18.82 -28.69
C PRO A 88 -6.60 -19.01 -27.17
N LYS A 89 -5.72 -19.89 -26.68
CA LYS A 89 -5.53 -20.17 -25.25
C LYS A 89 -5.00 -18.97 -24.45
N VAL A 90 -4.12 -18.15 -25.03
CA VAL A 90 -3.56 -16.96 -24.34
C VAL A 90 -4.60 -15.86 -24.20
N LYS A 91 -5.44 -15.68 -25.24
CA LYS A 91 -6.55 -14.72 -25.22
C LYS A 91 -7.59 -15.04 -24.14
N TRP A 92 -7.89 -16.32 -23.92
CA TRP A 92 -8.78 -16.76 -22.83
C TRP A 92 -8.21 -16.45 -21.43
N LEU A 93 -6.89 -16.58 -21.25
CA LEU A 93 -6.21 -16.20 -20.01
C LEU A 93 -6.34 -14.69 -19.73
N THR A 94 -6.12 -13.84 -20.73
CA THR A 94 -6.23 -12.38 -20.56
C THR A 94 -7.67 -11.94 -20.26
N LEU A 95 -8.68 -12.62 -20.84
CA LEU A 95 -10.09 -12.32 -20.57
C LEU A 95 -10.51 -12.66 -19.14
N LEU A 96 -9.90 -13.65 -18.49
CA LEU A 96 -10.13 -14.03 -17.09
C LEU A 96 -9.61 -12.98 -16.09
N ILE A 97 -8.66 -12.13 -16.50
CA ILE A 97 -8.10 -11.09 -15.62
C ILE A 97 -9.19 -10.07 -15.22
N ARG A 98 -10.08 -9.71 -16.16
CA ARG A 98 -11.11 -8.68 -15.93
C ARG A 98 -12.10 -9.03 -14.80
N PRO A 99 -12.73 -10.22 -14.75
CA PRO A 99 -13.62 -10.56 -13.65
C PRO A 99 -12.90 -10.65 -12.30
N ILE A 100 -11.65 -11.13 -12.28
CA ILE A 100 -10.86 -11.20 -11.04
C ILE A 100 -10.62 -9.79 -10.48
N ILE A 101 -10.24 -8.83 -11.32
CA ILE A 101 -10.06 -7.43 -10.89
C ILE A 101 -11.37 -6.87 -10.32
N VAL A 102 -12.52 -7.13 -10.95
CA VAL A 102 -13.82 -6.67 -10.43
C VAL A 102 -14.12 -7.27 -9.06
N VAL A 103 -13.85 -8.55 -8.85
CA VAL A 103 -14.04 -9.22 -7.55
C VAL A 103 -13.07 -8.66 -6.51
N MET A 104 -11.79 -8.46 -6.87
CA MET A 104 -10.79 -7.89 -5.97
C MET A 104 -11.17 -6.47 -5.55
N LEU A 105 -11.53 -5.61 -6.51
CA LEU A 105 -11.99 -4.25 -6.23
C LEU A 105 -13.27 -4.26 -5.38
N GLY A 106 -14.16 -5.21 -5.60
CA GLY A 106 -15.35 -5.42 -4.78
C GLY A 106 -15.02 -5.76 -3.33
N MET A 107 -14.09 -6.70 -3.10
CA MET A 107 -13.67 -7.05 -1.74
C MET A 107 -12.98 -5.88 -1.04
N MET A 108 -12.08 -5.17 -1.73
CA MET A 108 -11.44 -3.98 -1.16
C MET A 108 -12.47 -2.91 -0.80
N ALA A 109 -13.45 -2.65 -1.67
CA ALA A 109 -14.53 -1.72 -1.39
C ALA A 109 -15.38 -2.13 -0.17
N TRP A 110 -15.61 -3.43 0.00
CA TRP A 110 -16.32 -3.98 1.15
C TRP A 110 -15.56 -3.75 2.46
N ASP A 111 -14.26 -4.05 2.48
CA ASP A 111 -13.39 -3.84 3.65
C ASP A 111 -13.32 -2.35 4.06
N PHE A 112 -13.30 -1.45 3.07
CA PHE A 112 -13.36 0.00 3.31
C PHE A 112 -14.70 0.43 3.91
N PHE A 113 -15.81 -0.14 3.45
CA PHE A 113 -17.14 0.16 3.98
C PHE A 113 -17.30 -0.29 5.44
N SER A 114 -16.87 -1.52 5.75
CA SER A 114 -16.96 -2.06 7.12
C SER A 114 -16.05 -1.32 8.09
N THR A 115 -14.83 -0.98 7.68
CA THR A 115 -13.86 -0.27 8.52
C THR A 115 -14.27 1.19 8.74
N SER A 116 -14.82 1.85 7.71
CA SER A 116 -15.26 3.25 7.79
C SER A 116 -16.46 3.45 8.72
N GLN A 117 -17.41 2.50 8.75
CA GLN A 117 -18.54 2.51 9.70
C GLN A 117 -18.07 2.37 11.15
N ALA A 118 -17.05 1.55 11.42
CA ALA A 118 -16.54 1.31 12.76
C ALA A 118 -15.79 2.52 13.36
N GLU A 119 -15.14 3.35 12.53
CA GLU A 119 -14.27 4.44 13.02
C GLU A 119 -14.82 5.86 12.89
N SER A 120 -15.69 6.15 11.91
CA SER A 120 -16.05 7.52 11.52
C SER A 120 -17.57 7.80 11.49
N GLY A 121 -18.41 6.77 11.60
CA GLY A 121 -19.86 6.88 11.45
C GLY A 121 -20.31 7.11 10.00
N TRP A 122 -21.61 6.97 9.77
CA TRP A 122 -22.28 7.02 8.47
C TRP A 122 -22.20 8.38 7.74
N LEU A 123 -22.12 9.48 8.50
CA LEU A 123 -22.26 10.84 7.97
C LEU A 123 -21.04 11.30 7.15
N PRO A 124 -19.78 11.12 7.63
CA PRO A 124 -18.59 11.44 6.84
C PRO A 124 -18.44 10.55 5.59
N MET A 125 -18.89 9.30 5.65
CA MET A 125 -18.84 8.37 4.53
C MET A 125 -19.66 8.87 3.34
N ILE A 126 -20.91 9.28 3.59
CA ILE A 126 -21.80 9.82 2.56
C ILE A 126 -21.26 11.16 2.05
N LEU A 127 -20.74 12.00 2.95
CA LEU A 127 -20.24 13.33 2.58
C LEU A 127 -18.99 13.25 1.70
N ILE A 128 -18.01 12.40 2.04
CA ILE A 128 -16.79 12.19 1.24
C ILE A 128 -17.13 11.46 -0.07
N GLY A 129 -18.04 10.47 -0.03
CA GLY A 129 -18.51 9.77 -1.22
C GLY A 129 -19.22 10.70 -2.21
N ALA A 130 -20.17 11.51 -1.73
CA ALA A 130 -20.88 12.49 -2.53
C ALA A 130 -19.95 13.60 -3.06
N ALA A 131 -19.06 14.13 -2.21
CA ALA A 131 -18.08 15.12 -2.64
C ALA A 131 -17.15 14.58 -3.72
N SER A 132 -16.62 13.36 -3.56
CA SER A 132 -15.75 12.73 -4.55
C SER A 132 -16.47 12.45 -5.86
N PHE A 133 -17.72 11.98 -5.79
CA PHE A 133 -18.54 11.72 -6.96
C PHE A 133 -18.83 13.02 -7.75
N VAL A 134 -19.21 14.10 -7.06
CA VAL A 134 -19.45 15.42 -7.68
C VAL A 134 -18.16 16.00 -8.27
N LEU A 135 -17.03 15.86 -7.59
CA LEU A 135 -15.74 16.38 -8.06
C LEU A 135 -15.29 15.69 -9.35
N MET A 136 -15.47 14.36 -9.44
CA MET A 136 -15.16 13.58 -10.64
C MET A 136 -16.14 13.81 -11.80
N GLN A 137 -17.42 14.03 -11.51
CA GLN A 137 -18.45 14.16 -12.53
C GLN A 137 -18.47 15.55 -13.18
N ARG A 138 -18.07 16.60 -12.45
CA ARG A 138 -18.11 17.98 -12.95
C ARG A 138 -16.78 18.47 -13.51
N PHE A 139 -15.66 18.06 -12.94
CA PHE A 139 -14.32 18.37 -13.42
C PHE A 139 -13.66 17.05 -13.83
N ARG A 140 -13.16 16.92 -15.06
CA ARG A 140 -12.39 15.75 -15.52
C ARG A 140 -11.03 15.63 -14.81
N LEU A 141 -10.99 15.82 -13.50
CA LEU A 141 -9.82 15.66 -12.66
C LEU A 141 -9.54 14.16 -12.57
N HIS A 142 -8.30 13.80 -12.90
CA HIS A 142 -7.84 12.43 -12.72
C HIS A 142 -8.05 11.99 -11.26
N PRO A 143 -8.47 10.74 -10.99
CA PRO A 143 -8.66 10.22 -9.63
C PRO A 143 -7.47 10.48 -8.70
N ALA A 144 -6.25 10.56 -9.26
CA ALA A 144 -5.03 10.93 -8.55
C ALA A 144 -5.11 12.30 -7.84
N PHE A 145 -5.70 13.33 -8.46
CA PHE A 145 -5.83 14.66 -7.84
C PHE A 145 -6.87 14.68 -6.72
N VAL A 146 -7.92 13.86 -6.84
CA VAL A 146 -8.94 13.71 -5.79
C VAL A 146 -8.33 13.03 -4.57
N ILE A 147 -7.54 11.97 -4.78
CA ILE A 147 -6.83 11.27 -3.70
C ILE A 147 -5.79 12.20 -3.04
N ALA A 148 -5.01 12.95 -3.82
CA ALA A 148 -4.03 13.90 -3.28
C ALA A 148 -4.70 15.02 -2.47
N GLY A 149 -5.82 15.57 -2.95
CA GLY A 149 -6.61 16.56 -2.22
C GLY A 149 -7.23 16.00 -0.93
N ALA A 150 -7.76 14.77 -0.98
CA ALA A 150 -8.27 14.07 0.19
C ALA A 150 -7.17 13.78 1.22
N LEU A 151 -5.95 13.44 0.78
CA LEU A 151 -4.78 13.26 1.64
C LEU A 151 -4.32 14.57 2.29
N LEU A 152 -4.32 15.69 1.54
CA LEU A 152 -3.95 17.00 2.06
C LEU A 152 -5.00 17.54 3.03
N ILE A 153 -6.28 17.45 2.68
CA ILE A 153 -7.38 17.85 3.58
C ILE A 153 -7.40 16.93 4.79
N GLY A 154 -7.23 15.61 4.62
CA GLY A 154 -7.10 14.65 5.71
C GLY A 154 -5.93 14.98 6.63
N GLY A 155 -4.75 15.28 6.09
CA GLY A 155 -3.57 15.66 6.86
C GLY A 155 -3.70 17.02 7.57
N LEU A 156 -4.38 18.00 6.97
CA LEU A 156 -4.64 19.31 7.58
C LEU A 156 -5.75 19.26 8.65
N PHE A 157 -6.74 18.39 8.49
CA PHE A 157 -7.85 18.25 9.45
C PHE A 157 -7.52 17.27 10.58
N MET A 158 -6.53 16.40 10.39
CA MET A 158 -6.01 15.46 11.39
C MET A 158 -4.70 15.89 12.06
N GLY A 159 -4.12 17.03 11.64
CA GLY A 159 -2.95 17.66 12.27
C GLY A 159 -3.30 18.44 13.54
#